data_AF-A0A5U3G6K4-F1
#
_entry.id   AF-A0A5U3G6K4-F1
#
_cell.length_a   1.000
_cell.length_b   1.000
_cell.length_c   1.000
_cell.angle_alpha   90.00
_cell.angle_beta   90.00
_cell.angle_gamma   90.00
#
_symmetry.space_group_name_H-M   'P 1'
#
loop_
_entity.id
_entity.type
_entity.pdbx_description
1 polymer ?
#
loop_
_entity_poly.entity_id
_entity_poly.type
_entity_poly.pdbx_seq_one_letter_code
_entity_poly.pdbx_strand_id
1 'polypeptide(L)'
;MAIEYYGAIYPQDGVSEYLKVSLTNSSYSVTGYISQGAAMNIAQSWEAPFSGMNMGSISGVIGNAGQVATGLTSVARWNSIMVWEGGTPPTITLPLTFLAQYNPFIEVSGAIAALSAMISPQLKDVNKPLKPEGRIPEKVILNIGRRINLVDIIIQDLSFDLDAPRDSSGLFLRNTVNLQLSGASVYNSSDFTGSFQ
;
A
#
# COMPACT_ATOMS: atom_id res chain seq x y z
N MET A 1 -16.49 4.47 20.30
CA MET A 1 -15.44 5.45 20.64
C MET A 1 -15.49 6.53 19.58
N ALA A 2 -15.33 7.80 19.93
CA ALA A 2 -15.30 8.86 18.92
C ALA A 2 -13.97 8.76 18.14
N ILE A 3 -14.01 8.95 16.82
CA ILE A 3 -12.80 8.98 15.99
C ILE A 3 -12.08 10.31 16.23
N GLU A 4 -10.78 10.25 16.53
CA GLU A 4 -9.92 11.41 16.67
C GLU A 4 -9.31 11.81 15.32
N TYR A 5 -9.32 13.10 15.00
CA TYR A 5 -8.88 13.62 13.71
C TYR A 5 -7.56 14.37 13.83
N TYR A 6 -6.59 14.03 12.97
CA TYR A 6 -5.25 14.61 12.95
C TYR A 6 -4.82 14.98 11.52
N GLY A 7 -3.85 15.88 11.40
CA GLY A 7 -3.28 16.28 10.12
C GLY A 7 -3.92 17.52 9.51
N ALA A 8 -3.97 17.56 8.17
CA ALA A 8 -4.51 18.64 7.34
C ALA A 8 -6.04 18.72 7.35
N ILE A 9 -6.62 18.94 8.53
CA ILE A 9 -8.07 18.93 8.77
C ILE A 9 -8.72 20.31 8.67
N TYR A 10 -7.93 21.38 8.66
CA TYR A 10 -8.46 22.74 8.63
C TYR A 10 -8.82 23.16 7.19
N PRO A 11 -10.04 23.67 6.95
CA PRO A 11 -10.50 24.05 5.62
C PRO A 11 -9.84 25.34 5.07
N GLN A 12 -9.04 26.02 5.90
CA GLN A 12 -8.38 27.30 5.58
C GLN A 12 -6.98 27.11 4.97
N ASP A 13 -6.56 25.87 4.71
CA ASP A 13 -5.23 25.57 4.19
C ASP A 13 -5.02 25.92 2.72
N GLY A 14 -6.10 26.22 1.98
CA GLY A 14 -6.03 26.61 0.56
C GLY A 14 -5.58 25.48 -0.37
N VAL A 15 -5.42 24.25 0.15
CA VAL A 15 -5.02 23.08 -0.63
C VAL A 15 -6.27 22.33 -1.08
N SER A 16 -6.30 21.99 -2.37
CA SER A 16 -7.39 21.22 -2.94
C SER A 16 -7.61 19.90 -2.19
N GLU A 17 -8.86 19.56 -1.90
CA GLU A 17 -9.22 18.29 -1.25
C GLU A 17 -8.83 17.08 -2.10
N TYR A 18 -8.67 17.25 -3.41
CA TYR A 18 -8.20 16.22 -4.34
C TYR A 18 -6.70 15.88 -4.16
N LEU A 19 -5.94 16.73 -3.46
CA LEU A 19 -4.52 16.51 -3.12
C LEU A 19 -4.33 16.05 -1.67
N LYS A 20 -5.41 15.76 -0.97
CA LYS A 20 -5.39 15.25 0.40
C LYS A 20 -5.63 13.75 0.39
N VAL A 21 -4.98 13.06 1.31
CA VAL A 21 -5.18 11.63 1.54
C VAL A 21 -5.55 11.43 2.99
N SER A 22 -6.63 10.68 3.24
CA SER A 22 -7.01 10.29 4.59
C SER A 22 -6.88 8.79 4.80
N LEU A 23 -6.25 8.43 5.92
CA LEU A 23 -6.20 7.07 6.45
C LEU A 23 -7.06 7.02 7.70
N THR A 24 -8.06 6.14 7.70
CA THR A 24 -9.03 6.06 8.80
C THR A 24 -9.14 4.63 9.32
N ASN A 25 -9.11 4.48 10.64
CA ASN A 25 -9.47 3.24 11.34
C ASN A 25 -10.57 3.52 12.38
N SER A 26 -10.86 2.55 13.27
CA SER A 26 -11.90 2.71 14.30
C SER A 26 -11.65 3.79 15.34
N SER A 27 -10.42 4.28 15.50
CA SER A 27 -10.01 5.21 16.58
C SER A 27 -9.48 6.55 16.06
N TYR A 28 -8.82 6.56 14.91
CA TYR A 28 -8.04 7.66 14.38
C TYR A 28 -8.34 7.88 12.90
N SER A 29 -8.35 9.14 12.48
CA SER A 29 -8.37 9.56 11.09
C SER A 29 -7.26 10.57 10.85
N VAL A 30 -6.30 10.24 9.99
CA VAL A 30 -5.14 11.09 9.69
C VAL A 30 -5.23 11.55 8.25
N THR A 31 -5.21 12.87 8.04
CA THR A 31 -5.23 13.48 6.71
C THR A 31 -3.91 14.16 6.39
N GLY A 32 -3.24 13.77 5.31
CA GLY A 32 -1.97 14.39 4.86
C GLY A 32 -2.04 14.93 3.44
N TYR A 33 -1.11 15.80 3.06
CA TYR A 33 -0.97 16.27 1.69
C TYR A 33 -0.18 15.26 0.87
N ILE A 34 -0.69 14.88 -0.30
CA ILE A 34 0.04 13.96 -1.19
C ILE A 34 1.30 14.65 -1.73
N SER A 35 2.44 14.01 -1.59
CA SER A 35 3.71 14.48 -2.13
C SER A 35 4.02 13.79 -3.47
N GLN A 36 5.04 14.30 -4.17
CA GLN A 36 5.55 13.64 -5.37
C GLN A 36 6.10 12.25 -5.04
N GLY A 37 5.87 11.29 -5.94
CA GLY A 37 6.31 9.90 -5.75
C GLY A 37 5.23 8.97 -5.21
N ALA A 38 4.00 9.44 -5.02
CA ALA A 38 2.86 8.56 -4.73
C ALA A 38 2.59 7.63 -5.93
N ALA A 39 2.58 6.32 -5.67
CA ALA A 39 2.39 5.29 -6.70
C ALA A 39 1.60 4.10 -6.14
N MET A 40 0.78 3.50 -6.99
CA MET A 40 0.12 2.22 -6.72
C MET A 40 0.58 1.23 -7.78
N ASN A 41 1.02 0.06 -7.33
CA ASN A 41 1.46 -1.04 -8.17
C ASN A 41 0.53 -2.23 -7.99
N ILE A 42 0.06 -2.76 -9.12
CA ILE A 42 -0.79 -3.94 -9.21
C ILE A 42 -0.05 -4.94 -10.09
N ALA A 43 0.38 -6.05 -9.50
CA ALA A 43 1.08 -7.11 -10.21
C ALA A 43 0.23 -8.38 -10.28
N GLN A 44 0.25 -9.03 -11.45
CA GLN A 44 -0.45 -10.27 -11.74
C GLN A 44 0.58 -11.28 -12.24
N SER A 45 0.52 -12.50 -11.71
CA SER A 45 1.46 -13.56 -12.06
C SER A 45 0.95 -14.33 -13.26
N TRP A 46 1.74 -14.29 -14.33
CA TRP A 46 1.50 -15.02 -15.57
C TRP A 46 2.72 -15.88 -15.86
N GLU A 47 2.56 -17.18 -15.79
CA GLU A 47 3.65 -18.13 -16.04
C GLU A 47 3.46 -18.83 -17.39
N ALA A 48 4.58 -19.16 -18.03
CA ALA A 48 4.55 -20.05 -19.19
C ALA A 48 4.37 -21.49 -18.68
N PRO A 49 3.37 -22.25 -19.15
CA PRO A 49 2.96 -23.54 -18.58
C PRO A 49 4.05 -24.63 -18.57
N PHE A 50 5.20 -24.39 -19.21
CA PHE A 50 6.25 -25.37 -19.44
C PHE A 50 7.67 -24.87 -19.11
N SER A 51 7.84 -23.80 -18.32
CA SER A 51 9.18 -23.21 -18.05
C SER A 51 10.17 -24.14 -17.30
N GLY A 52 9.71 -25.32 -16.85
CA GLY A 52 10.53 -26.38 -16.24
C GLY A 52 10.55 -27.73 -16.97
N MET A 53 9.92 -27.88 -18.14
CA MET A 53 10.01 -29.14 -18.89
C MET A 53 11.26 -29.14 -19.77
N ASN A 54 12.34 -29.75 -19.26
CA ASN A 54 13.45 -30.17 -20.11
C ASN A 54 12.88 -30.93 -21.31
N MET A 55 13.24 -30.48 -22.51
CA MET A 55 12.82 -30.95 -23.83
C MET A 55 13.12 -32.45 -24.11
N GLY A 56 13.46 -33.25 -23.09
CA GLY A 56 13.75 -34.68 -23.12
C GLY A 56 12.64 -35.59 -22.56
N SER A 57 11.57 -35.07 -21.94
CA SER A 57 10.45 -35.92 -21.48
C SER A 57 9.33 -36.12 -22.53
N ILE A 58 9.38 -35.38 -23.65
CA ILE A 58 8.58 -35.65 -24.86
C ILE A 58 9.45 -36.36 -25.90
N SER A 59 10.22 -37.37 -25.46
CA SER A 59 10.92 -38.30 -26.34
C SER A 59 9.90 -39.31 -26.89
N GLY A 60 9.08 -38.85 -27.82
CA GLY A 60 8.06 -39.67 -28.47
C GLY A 60 7.60 -39.05 -29.77
N VAL A 61 8.43 -39.17 -30.80
CA VAL A 61 8.04 -39.14 -32.23
C VAL A 61 7.90 -37.74 -32.85
N ILE A 62 9.04 -37.19 -33.34
CA ILE A 62 9.29 -36.61 -34.69
C ILE A 62 10.29 -35.43 -34.64
N GLY A 63 11.50 -35.68 -35.17
CA GLY A 63 12.12 -34.77 -36.15
C GLY A 63 13.13 -33.71 -35.70
N ASN A 64 14.16 -34.06 -34.91
CA ASN A 64 15.16 -33.10 -34.43
C ASN A 64 16.40 -32.92 -35.36
N ALA A 65 16.21 -32.84 -36.68
CA ALA A 65 17.33 -32.62 -37.63
C ALA A 65 17.10 -31.49 -38.66
N GLY A 66 15.98 -30.75 -38.59
CA GLY A 66 15.58 -29.80 -39.63
C GLY A 66 15.54 -28.30 -39.25
N GLN A 67 15.81 -27.92 -37.99
CA GLN A 67 15.65 -26.52 -37.55
C GLN A 67 16.87 -25.61 -37.78
N VAL A 68 18.08 -26.17 -37.95
CA VAL A 68 19.31 -25.38 -38.08
C VAL A 68 19.54 -24.86 -39.51
N ALA A 69 18.80 -25.37 -40.51
CA ALA A 69 19.01 -25.02 -41.93
C ALA A 69 17.93 -24.11 -42.56
N THR A 70 16.77 -23.92 -41.92
CA THR A 70 15.61 -23.25 -42.55
C THR A 70 15.09 -22.01 -41.81
N GLY A 71 15.58 -21.70 -40.60
CA GLY A 71 15.15 -20.54 -39.83
C GLY A 71 13.68 -20.57 -39.36
N LEU A 72 13.01 -21.73 -39.48
CA LEU A 72 11.61 -21.90 -39.09
C LEU A 72 11.53 -22.60 -37.74
N THR A 73 10.95 -21.91 -36.77
CA THR A 73 10.67 -22.42 -35.42
C THR A 73 9.46 -23.35 -35.44
N SER A 74 9.59 -24.56 -34.90
CA SER A 74 8.47 -25.48 -34.66
C SER A 74 7.94 -25.39 -33.23
N VAL A 75 8.01 -24.20 -32.61
CA VAL A 75 7.36 -23.93 -31.32
C VAL A 75 5.86 -23.86 -31.58
N ALA A 76 5.11 -24.86 -31.12
CA ALA A 76 3.66 -24.86 -31.21
C ALA A 76 3.07 -23.68 -30.41
N ARG A 77 2.02 -23.02 -30.92
CA ARG A 77 1.33 -21.90 -30.24
C ARG A 77 0.85 -22.25 -28.82
N TRP A 78 0.65 -23.54 -28.52
CA TRP A 78 0.33 -24.05 -27.19
C TRP A 78 1.42 -23.76 -26.15
N ASN A 79 2.70 -23.67 -26.55
CA ASN A 79 3.82 -23.33 -25.68
C ASN A 79 3.95 -21.81 -25.42
N SER A 80 3.10 -20.99 -26.05
CA SER A 80 3.12 -19.52 -25.93
C SER A 80 1.89 -18.93 -25.23
N ILE A 81 1.02 -19.78 -24.67
CA ILE A 81 -0.14 -19.34 -23.89
C ILE A 81 0.32 -19.14 -22.46
N MET A 82 0.20 -17.92 -21.92
CA MET A 82 0.46 -17.68 -20.50
C MET A 82 -0.71 -18.17 -19.65
N VAL A 83 -0.42 -18.83 -18.54
CA VAL A 83 -1.40 -19.30 -17.56
C VAL A 83 -1.37 -18.35 -16.37
N TRP A 84 -2.54 -17.89 -15.94
CA TRP A 84 -2.68 -17.08 -14.74
C TRP A 84 -2.54 -17.96 -13.50
N GLU A 85 -1.60 -17.63 -12.61
CA GLU A 85 -1.36 -18.38 -11.36
C GLU A 85 -1.83 -17.64 -10.11
N GLY A 86 -2.32 -16.41 -10.27
CA GLY A 86 -2.73 -15.57 -9.15
C GLY A 86 -2.31 -14.12 -9.32
N GLY A 87 -2.60 -13.31 -8.31
CA GLY A 87 -2.10 -11.95 -8.19
C GLY A 87 -1.42 -11.75 -6.85
N THR A 88 -0.60 -10.73 -6.75
CA THR A 88 -0.14 -10.22 -5.44
C THR A 88 -1.08 -9.11 -5.00
N PRO A 89 -1.32 -8.93 -3.68
CA PRO A 89 -2.02 -7.75 -3.20
C PRO A 89 -1.38 -6.46 -3.72
N PRO A 90 -2.19 -5.42 -4.03
CA PRO A 90 -1.66 -4.18 -4.54
C PRO A 90 -0.77 -3.51 -3.49
N THR A 91 0.35 -2.95 -3.93
CA THR A 91 1.28 -2.20 -3.09
C THR A 91 1.18 -0.72 -3.40
N ILE A 92 1.17 0.13 -2.38
CA ILE A 92 1.00 1.58 -2.52
C ILE A 92 2.13 2.25 -1.77
N THR A 93 2.91 3.04 -2.48
CA THR A 93 3.90 3.93 -1.89
C THR A 93 3.29 5.32 -1.82
N LEU A 94 3.20 5.88 -0.63
CA LEU A 94 2.51 7.14 -0.39
C LEU A 94 3.36 8.07 0.49
N PRO A 95 4.08 9.01 -0.11
CA PRO A 95 4.72 10.09 0.62
C PRO A 95 3.69 11.16 0.97
N LEU A 96 3.47 11.39 2.26
CA LEU A 96 2.59 12.41 2.81
C LEU A 96 3.42 13.54 3.42
N THR A 97 3.09 14.78 3.08
CA THR A 97 3.65 15.94 3.76
C THR A 97 2.63 16.48 4.75
N PHE A 98 3.10 16.72 5.98
CA PHE A 98 2.36 17.42 7.02
C PHE A 98 3.00 18.79 7.24
N LEU A 99 2.17 19.81 7.35
CA LEU A 99 2.58 21.18 7.60
C LEU A 99 1.62 21.79 8.61
N ALA A 100 2.18 22.44 9.63
CA ALA A 100 1.43 23.12 10.66
C ALA A 100 1.06 24.53 10.21
N GLN A 101 -0.23 24.84 10.24
CA GLN A 101 -0.77 26.17 9.95
C GLN A 101 -1.33 26.83 11.22
N TYR A 102 -1.97 26.05 12.10
CA TYR A 102 -2.61 26.54 13.33
C TYR A 102 -2.09 25.84 14.58
N ASN A 103 -2.05 24.51 14.57
CA ASN A 103 -1.69 23.73 15.74
C ASN A 103 -0.71 22.62 15.34
N PRO A 104 0.60 22.81 15.60
CA PRO A 104 1.63 21.85 15.21
C PRO A 104 1.48 20.49 15.90
N PHE A 105 0.81 20.44 17.05
CA PHE A 105 0.50 19.18 17.71
C PHE A 105 -0.54 18.40 16.92
N ILE A 106 -1.67 18.99 16.54
CA ILE A 106 -2.74 18.25 15.85
C ILE A 106 -2.37 17.95 14.39
N GLU A 107 -1.72 18.90 13.73
CA GLU A 107 -1.48 18.85 12.28
C GLU A 107 -0.26 18.01 11.89
N VAL A 108 0.75 17.90 12.76
CA VAL A 108 2.01 17.21 12.41
C VAL A 108 2.34 16.15 13.43
N SER A 109 2.60 16.53 14.68
CA SER A 109 3.15 15.59 15.67
C SER A 109 2.15 14.49 16.07
N GLY A 110 0.90 14.88 16.28
CA GLY A 110 -0.23 13.99 16.56
C GLY A 110 -0.63 13.15 15.36
N ALA A 111 -0.50 13.68 14.13
CA ALA A 111 -0.69 12.90 12.91
C ALA A 111 0.34 11.77 12.80
N ILE A 112 1.62 12.07 13.05
CA ILE A 112 2.69 11.06 13.05
C ILE A 112 2.47 10.05 14.18
N ALA A 113 2.10 10.51 15.38
CA ALA A 113 1.81 9.63 16.51
C ALA A 113 0.62 8.70 16.24
N ALA A 114 -0.45 9.21 15.62
CA ALA A 114 -1.61 8.43 15.24
C ALA A 114 -1.26 7.38 14.17
N LEU A 115 -0.50 7.75 13.12
CA LEU A 115 -0.02 6.78 12.13
C LEU A 115 0.88 5.71 12.76
N SER A 116 1.75 6.11 13.69
CA SER A 116 2.59 5.18 14.46
C SER A 116 1.76 4.23 15.32
N ALA A 117 0.66 4.71 15.91
CA ALA A 117 -0.26 3.87 16.64
C ALA A 117 -1.03 2.91 15.71
N MET A 118 -1.42 3.36 14.52
CA MET A 118 -2.14 2.54 13.53
C MET A 118 -1.31 1.35 13.02
N ILE A 119 -0.02 1.55 12.77
CA ILE A 119 0.89 0.46 12.31
C ILE A 119 1.26 -0.50 13.45
N SER A 120 1.26 -0.02 14.70
CA SER A 120 1.71 -0.82 15.83
C SER A 120 0.67 -1.87 16.27
N PRO A 121 1.07 -3.14 16.50
CA PRO A 121 0.20 -4.13 17.12
C PRO A 121 0.06 -3.88 18.62
N GLN A 122 -1.04 -4.34 19.21
CA GLN A 122 -1.18 -4.43 20.65
C GLN A 122 -0.61 -5.77 21.11
N LEU A 123 0.55 -5.79 21.76
CA LEU A 123 1.13 -7.04 22.26
C LEU A 123 0.54 -7.43 23.61
N LYS A 124 0.52 -8.75 23.88
CA LYS A 124 0.13 -9.26 25.21
C LYS A 124 1.18 -8.85 26.24
N ASP A 125 0.73 -8.21 27.31
CA ASP A 125 1.58 -7.90 28.46
C ASP A 125 1.67 -9.14 29.36
N VAL A 126 2.86 -9.76 29.42
CA VAL A 126 3.15 -10.95 30.21
C VAL A 126 2.86 -10.72 31.71
N ASN A 127 2.93 -9.46 32.17
CA ASN A 127 2.70 -9.09 33.56
C ASN A 127 1.23 -8.76 33.88
N LYS A 128 0.31 -8.80 32.90
CA LYS A 128 -1.12 -8.53 33.09
C LYS A 128 -1.98 -9.66 32.50
N PRO A 129 -2.02 -10.84 33.15
CA PRO A 129 -2.64 -12.05 32.60
C PRO A 129 -4.17 -11.96 32.40
N LEU A 130 -4.83 -10.92 32.94
CA LEU A 130 -6.27 -10.70 32.85
C LEU A 130 -6.69 -9.75 31.72
N LYS A 131 -5.76 -9.16 30.96
CA LYS A 131 -6.11 -8.33 29.80
C LYS A 131 -6.22 -9.17 28.52
N PRO A 132 -7.12 -8.81 27.59
CA PRO A 132 -7.34 -9.55 26.35
C PRO A 132 -6.05 -9.75 25.55
N GLU A 133 -6.04 -10.83 24.77
CA GLU A 133 -4.94 -11.25 23.91
C GLU A 133 -4.40 -10.13 23.02
N GLY A 134 -3.15 -10.29 22.56
CA GLY A 134 -2.56 -9.32 21.64
C GLY A 134 -3.40 -9.18 20.37
N ARG A 135 -3.52 -7.95 19.85
CA ARG A 135 -4.29 -7.61 18.66
C ARG A 135 -3.33 -7.22 17.54
N ILE A 136 -3.51 -7.83 16.37
CA ILE A 136 -2.83 -7.37 15.16
C ILE A 136 -3.24 -5.94 14.82
N PRO A 137 -2.43 -5.19 14.06
CA PRO A 137 -2.80 -3.84 13.63
C PRO A 137 -4.13 -3.86 12.87
N GLU A 138 -4.95 -2.85 13.10
CA GLU A 138 -6.24 -2.75 12.43
C GLU A 138 -6.04 -2.33 10.96
N LYS A 139 -6.87 -2.87 10.08
CA LYS A 139 -6.89 -2.44 8.68
C LYS A 139 -7.43 -1.02 8.59
N VAL A 140 -6.93 -0.27 7.63
CA VAL A 140 -7.30 1.13 7.39
C VAL A 140 -8.09 1.27 6.10
N ILE A 141 -8.96 2.27 6.08
CA ILE A 141 -9.59 2.78 4.86
C ILE A 141 -8.70 3.91 4.34
N LEU A 142 -8.26 3.77 3.10
CA LEU A 142 -7.44 4.75 2.40
C LEU A 142 -8.29 5.51 1.39
N ASN A 143 -8.44 6.82 1.61
CA ASN A 143 -9.12 7.70 0.68
C ASN A 143 -8.14 8.70 0.09
N ILE A 144 -7.88 8.61 -1.21
CA ILE A 144 -7.00 9.52 -1.95
C ILE A 144 -7.87 10.49 -2.74
N GLY A 145 -7.78 11.76 -2.39
CA GLY A 145 -8.39 12.86 -3.11
C GLY A 145 -9.91 12.74 -3.29
N ARG A 146 -10.62 12.01 -2.41
CA ARG A 146 -12.06 11.68 -2.57
C ARG A 146 -12.43 10.93 -3.84
N ARG A 147 -11.45 10.45 -4.61
CA ARG A 147 -11.64 9.78 -5.90
C ARG A 147 -11.31 8.31 -5.84
N ILE A 148 -10.31 7.96 -5.04
CA ILE A 148 -9.88 6.57 -4.89
C ILE A 148 -10.13 6.18 -3.44
N ASN A 149 -11.09 5.29 -3.21
CA ASN A 149 -11.42 4.78 -1.88
C ASN A 149 -11.12 3.29 -1.82
N LEU A 150 -10.03 2.94 -1.14
CA LEU A 150 -9.59 1.57 -0.94
C LEU A 150 -9.87 1.14 0.50
N VAL A 151 -10.50 -0.01 0.64
CA VAL A 151 -10.78 -0.64 1.93
C VAL A 151 -9.82 -1.80 2.17
N ASP A 152 -9.73 -2.24 3.43
CA ASP A 152 -8.88 -3.36 3.82
C ASP A 152 -7.39 -3.15 3.46
N ILE A 153 -6.87 -1.94 3.68
CA ILE A 153 -5.45 -1.63 3.51
C ILE A 153 -4.70 -1.89 4.82
N ILE A 154 -3.46 -2.35 4.71
CA ILE A 154 -2.54 -2.58 5.83
C ILE A 154 -1.33 -1.67 5.64
N ILE A 155 -0.91 -1.00 6.71
CA ILE A 155 0.34 -0.23 6.73
C ILE A 155 1.48 -1.21 6.99
N GLN A 156 2.44 -1.29 6.06
CA GLN A 156 3.61 -2.17 6.17
C GLN A 156 4.82 -1.45 6.75
N ASP A 157 5.05 -0.22 6.30
CA ASP A 157 6.18 0.60 6.73
C ASP A 157 5.77 2.06 6.89
N LEU A 158 6.39 2.70 7.88
CA LEU A 158 6.23 4.11 8.22
C LEU A 158 7.61 4.68 8.52
N SER A 159 8.04 5.67 7.75
CA SER A 159 9.25 6.45 8.04
C SER A 159 8.96 7.93 8.02
N PHE A 160 9.65 8.70 8.86
CA PHE A 160 9.52 10.14 8.97
C PHE A 160 10.82 10.75 9.48
N ASP A 161 11.03 12.03 9.20
CA ASP A 161 12.29 12.70 9.52
C ASP A 161 12.32 13.16 10.97
N LEU A 162 13.32 12.71 11.74
CA LEU A 162 13.49 13.14 13.13
C LEU A 162 14.09 14.53 13.25
N ASP A 163 14.85 14.99 12.25
CA ASP A 163 15.49 16.32 12.22
C ASP A 163 14.62 17.39 11.53
N ALA A 164 13.32 17.11 11.38
CA ALA A 164 12.43 18.05 10.72
C ALA A 164 12.24 19.34 11.56
N PRO A 165 11.98 20.50 10.92
CA PRO A 165 11.89 21.78 11.62
C PRO A 165 10.90 21.76 12.77
N ARG A 166 11.29 22.36 13.91
CA ARG A 166 10.50 22.41 15.13
C ARG A 166 10.22 23.84 15.58
N ASP A 167 9.14 24.00 16.31
CA ASP A 167 8.85 25.25 17.02
C ASP A 167 9.68 25.37 18.32
N SER A 168 9.51 26.49 19.03
CA SER A 168 10.17 26.71 20.33
C SER A 168 9.73 25.74 21.43
N SER A 169 8.62 25.03 21.24
CA SER A 169 8.12 24.00 22.16
C SER A 169 8.63 22.59 21.81
N GLY A 170 9.35 22.43 20.69
CA GLY A 170 9.89 21.16 20.22
C GLY A 170 8.93 20.33 19.37
N LEU A 171 7.77 20.87 18.99
CA LEU A 171 6.81 20.22 18.10
C LEU A 171 7.22 20.41 16.64
N PHE A 172 6.98 19.39 15.81
CA PHE A 172 7.26 19.47 14.39
C PHE A 172 6.34 20.49 13.70
N LEU A 173 6.93 21.41 12.93
CA LEU A 173 6.21 22.38 12.10
C LEU A 173 5.94 21.84 10.69
N ARG A 174 6.83 20.97 10.21
CA ARG A 174 6.71 20.31 8.90
C ARG A 174 7.40 18.96 8.98
N ASN A 175 6.81 17.94 8.38
CA ASN A 175 7.45 16.63 8.22
C ASN A 175 6.95 15.93 6.96
N THR A 176 7.79 15.10 6.36
CA THR A 176 7.38 14.20 5.28
C THR A 176 7.44 12.77 5.78
N VAL A 177 6.30 12.10 5.70
CA VAL A 177 6.11 10.73 6.14
C VAL A 177 5.99 9.85 4.91
N ASN A 178 6.84 8.85 4.78
CA ASN A 178 6.74 7.86 3.71
C ASN A 178 6.02 6.63 4.23
N LEU A 179 4.91 6.29 3.58
CA LEU A 179 4.12 5.11 3.88
C LEU A 179 4.28 4.07 2.78
N GLN A 180 4.51 2.83 3.18
CA GLN A 180 4.29 1.67 2.31
C GLN A 180 3.06 0.93 2.81
N LEU A 181 2.07 0.81 1.93
CA LEU A 181 0.79 0.19 2.21
C LEU A 181 0.60 -1.01 1.28
N SER A 182 -0.19 -1.99 1.74
CA SER A 182 -0.59 -3.14 0.93
C SER A 182 -2.07 -3.42 1.13
N GLY A 183 -2.73 -3.91 0.08
CA GLY A 183 -4.02 -4.58 0.25
C GLY A 183 -3.87 -5.78 1.18
N ALA A 184 -4.89 -6.06 2.01
CA ALA A 184 -4.93 -7.27 2.82
C ALA A 184 -5.12 -8.55 2.00
N SER A 185 -5.67 -8.42 0.78
CA SER A 185 -5.88 -9.52 -0.16
C SER A 185 -5.72 -9.02 -1.61
N VAL A 186 -5.71 -9.97 -2.54
CA VAL A 186 -5.80 -9.67 -3.97
C VAL A 186 -7.18 -9.06 -4.25
N TYR A 187 -7.22 -7.99 -5.04
CA TYR A 187 -8.45 -7.32 -5.45
C TYR A 187 -8.99 -7.93 -6.74
N ASN A 188 -10.32 -8.04 -6.83
CA ASN A 188 -10.99 -8.41 -8.07
C ASN A 188 -11.07 -7.19 -9.01
N SER A 189 -11.33 -7.46 -10.29
CA SER A 189 -11.55 -6.39 -11.27
C SER A 189 -12.71 -5.46 -10.90
N SER A 190 -13.77 -6.02 -10.29
CA SER A 190 -14.94 -5.27 -9.81
C SER A 190 -14.59 -4.30 -8.69
N ASP A 191 -13.65 -4.68 -7.81
CA ASP A 191 -13.26 -3.90 -6.64
C ASP A 191 -12.56 -2.62 -7.10
N PHE A 192 -11.70 -2.72 -8.12
CA PHE A 192 -11.06 -1.54 -8.73
C PHE A 192 -12.07 -0.62 -9.42
N THR A 193 -13.04 -1.14 -10.17
CA THR A 193 -14.06 -0.27 -10.79
C THR A 193 -14.94 0.46 -9.77
N GLY A 194 -15.18 -0.15 -8.60
CA GLY A 194 -15.96 0.46 -7.53
C GLY A 194 -15.17 1.50 -6.72
N SER A 195 -13.86 1.34 -6.62
CA SER A 195 -12.99 2.21 -5.82
C SER A 195 -12.63 3.54 -6.48
N PHE A 196 -12.74 3.68 -7.80
CA PHE A 196 -12.47 4.91 -8.55
C PHE A 196 -13.81 5.61 -8.88
N GLN A 197 -14.17 6.68 -8.16
CA GLN A 197 -15.43 7.43 -8.32
C GLN A 197 -15.22 8.93 -8.50
#